data_AF-A0AAU1TU08-F1
#
_entry.id   AF-A0AAU1TU08-F1
#
_cell.length_a   1.000
_cell.length_b   1.000
_cell.length_c   1.000
_cell.angle_alpha   90.00
_cell.angle_beta   90.00
_cell.angle_gamma   90.00
#
_symmetry.space_group_name_H-M   'P 1'
#
loop_
_entity.id
_entity.type
_entity.pdbx_description
1 polymer ?
#
loop_
_entity_poly.entity_id
_entity_poly.type
_entity_poly.pdbx_seq_one_letter_code
_entity_poly.pdbx_strand_id
1 'polypeptide(L)'
;MLISSRPGSLTADRSVGITSATDSKLSSPLSSPHRTTTGRLDGDLHHVAPSVGRWKHGAMDIVSTPDTLEAIATGLQDWRKLAQPIVARYHTPDPVRGAAFVAAVAQAAVTVGQDPEIRLGRGVVDLALSTPGDKGGRWVTAQDIELGRTISKLAREHGLTALPGEVTQLELALDTADDTAVSPFWSALLTGAPDHVVGDTVLDPTNRVPSVWFQATDAHPPPRQRWHIDLWLAPEVADDRIAAAVAAGGTVVDASEAPSFTVLADPEGNKVCVCTALDRD
;
A
#
# COMPACT_ATOMS: atom_id res chain seq x y z
N MET A 1 -13.42 -35.74 26.70
CA MET A 1 -13.97 -35.35 28.01
C MET A 1 -14.53 -33.94 27.84
N LEU A 2 -15.84 -33.85 27.59
CA LEU A 2 -16.59 -32.61 27.38
C LEU A 2 -17.00 -32.06 28.74
N ILE A 3 -16.73 -30.78 29.03
CA ILE A 3 -17.46 -30.05 30.07
C ILE A 3 -17.91 -28.70 29.50
N SER A 4 -19.19 -28.71 29.14
CA SER A 4 -20.09 -27.58 28.96
C SER A 4 -20.55 -27.09 30.32
N SER A 5 -20.62 -25.76 30.52
CA SER A 5 -21.61 -25.17 31.43
C SER A 5 -21.66 -23.64 31.32
N ARG A 6 -22.69 -23.13 30.63
CA ARG A 6 -23.50 -21.97 31.06
C ARG A 6 -24.91 -22.50 31.33
N PRO A 7 -25.65 -21.93 32.30
CA PRO A 7 -26.85 -21.20 31.88
C PRO A 7 -27.19 -19.99 32.77
N GLY A 8 -27.97 -19.06 32.22
CA GLY A 8 -28.55 -17.94 32.96
C GLY A 8 -29.31 -16.98 32.04
N SER A 9 -30.53 -17.39 31.66
CA SER A 9 -31.55 -16.56 30.99
C SER A 9 -32.26 -15.68 32.02
N LEU A 10 -32.44 -14.39 31.70
CA LEU A 10 -33.49 -13.54 32.28
C LEU A 10 -34.07 -12.66 31.18
N THR A 11 -35.31 -12.95 30.83
CA THR A 11 -36.23 -12.14 30.02
C THR A 11 -36.83 -11.02 30.88
N ALA A 12 -36.87 -9.79 30.37
CA ALA A 12 -37.90 -8.82 30.72
C ALA A 12 -38.11 -7.82 29.57
N ASP A 13 -39.32 -7.89 29.04
CA ASP A 13 -39.98 -7.00 28.10
C ASP A 13 -40.31 -5.65 28.77
N ARG A 14 -40.12 -4.53 28.06
CA ARG A 14 -40.97 -3.34 28.17
C ARG A 14 -40.76 -2.35 27.00
N SER A 15 -41.91 -2.10 26.38
CA SER A 15 -42.26 -1.20 25.29
C SER A 15 -42.06 0.31 25.52
N VAL A 16 -41.71 0.99 24.42
CA VAL A 16 -42.26 2.26 23.85
C VAL A 16 -42.21 3.56 24.68
N GLY A 17 -41.63 4.60 24.08
CA GLY A 17 -41.81 5.99 24.47
C GLY A 17 -41.11 6.98 23.52
N ILE A 18 -41.69 7.20 22.34
CA ILE A 18 -41.38 8.34 21.46
C ILE A 18 -42.17 9.54 21.98
N THR A 19 -41.51 10.67 22.24
CA THR A 19 -42.16 11.99 22.31
C THR A 19 -41.30 13.05 21.65
N SER A 20 -41.79 13.53 20.50
CA SER A 20 -41.44 14.80 19.88
C SER A 20 -42.06 15.97 20.66
N ALA A 21 -41.36 17.10 20.74
CA ALA A 21 -41.99 18.39 20.97
C ALA A 21 -41.33 19.45 20.08
N THR A 22 -42.11 19.90 19.10
CA THR A 22 -41.97 21.10 18.28
C THR A 22 -42.55 22.31 19.02
N ASP A 23 -41.89 23.48 18.93
CA ASP A 23 -42.44 24.76 18.43
C ASP A 23 -41.49 25.92 18.82
N SER A 24 -40.96 26.70 17.86
CA SER A 24 -41.54 27.93 17.27
C SER A 24 -41.62 29.07 18.29
N LYS A 25 -41.28 30.34 18.04
CA LYS A 25 -40.89 31.19 16.90
C LYS A 25 -40.61 32.56 17.54
N LEU A 26 -39.76 33.42 16.96
CA LEU A 26 -40.03 34.87 16.81
C LEU A 26 -39.01 35.52 15.85
N SER A 27 -39.49 35.68 14.61
CA SER A 27 -39.22 36.70 13.59
C SER A 27 -39.11 38.13 14.15
N SER A 28 -38.50 39.17 13.57
CA SER A 28 -37.74 39.48 12.33
C SER A 28 -37.26 40.98 12.48
N PRO A 29 -37.09 41.80 11.42
CA PRO A 29 -35.84 42.07 10.68
C PRO A 29 -35.43 43.58 10.73
N LEU A 30 -34.28 43.97 10.13
CA LEU A 30 -34.08 45.28 9.49
C LEU A 30 -32.87 45.25 8.53
N SER A 31 -32.96 46.08 7.49
CA SER A 31 -32.27 46.00 6.18
C SER A 31 -30.88 46.66 6.04
N SER A 32 -30.17 46.22 4.98
CA SER A 32 -28.96 46.70 4.24
C SER A 32 -28.87 48.23 3.91
N PRO A 33 -27.83 48.81 3.19
CA PRO A 33 -26.77 48.20 2.34
C PRO A 33 -25.35 48.89 2.27
N HIS A 34 -24.49 48.30 1.41
CA HIS A 34 -23.21 48.74 0.79
C HIS A 34 -21.93 48.62 1.65
N ARG A 35 -20.82 48.02 1.19
CA ARG A 35 -20.09 48.21 -0.08
C ARG A 35 -19.16 47.02 -0.39
N THR A 36 -18.95 46.82 -1.68
CA THR A 36 -18.05 45.89 -2.39
C THR A 36 -16.58 45.92 -1.99
N THR A 37 -15.94 44.76 -1.83
CA THR A 37 -14.61 44.49 -2.41
C THR A 37 -14.41 42.99 -2.64
N THR A 38 -14.01 42.67 -3.86
CA THR A 38 -13.66 41.38 -4.43
C THR A 38 -12.42 40.77 -3.80
N GLY A 39 -12.46 39.47 -3.52
CA GLY A 39 -11.30 38.67 -3.10
C GLY A 39 -11.62 37.18 -3.22
N ARG A 40 -11.69 36.69 -4.46
CA ARG A 40 -11.89 35.29 -4.80
C ARG A 40 -10.56 34.56 -4.59
N LEU A 41 -10.44 33.78 -3.52
CA LEU A 41 -9.38 32.80 -3.35
C LEU A 41 -9.90 31.47 -3.88
N ASP A 42 -9.87 31.32 -5.21
CA ASP A 42 -9.91 30.00 -5.84
C ASP A 42 -8.48 29.45 -5.73
N GLY A 43 -8.23 28.68 -4.67
CA GLY A 43 -7.03 27.86 -4.54
C GLY A 43 -7.27 26.54 -5.25
N ASP A 44 -7.07 26.52 -6.57
CA ASP A 44 -7.04 25.30 -7.36
C ASP A 44 -5.90 24.41 -6.87
N LEU A 45 -6.26 23.30 -6.20
CA LEU A 45 -5.37 22.17 -5.95
C LEU A 45 -5.07 21.49 -7.28
N HIS A 46 -4.14 22.07 -8.03
CA HIS A 46 -3.57 21.42 -9.20
C HIS A 46 -2.70 20.25 -8.73
N HIS A 47 -3.30 19.05 -8.79
CA HIS A 47 -2.57 17.80 -8.87
C HIS A 47 -1.70 17.86 -10.14
N VAL A 48 -0.42 18.19 -9.99
CA VAL A 48 0.55 18.11 -11.09
C VAL A 48 0.84 16.63 -11.30
N ALA A 49 0.13 16.00 -12.23
CA ALA A 49 0.55 14.73 -12.79
C ALA A 49 1.97 14.91 -13.38
N PRO A 50 2.92 14.00 -13.12
CA PRO A 50 4.25 14.12 -13.67
C PRO A 50 4.16 14.11 -15.21
N SER A 51 4.88 15.05 -15.81
CA SER A 51 4.90 15.32 -17.25
C SER A 51 5.10 14.05 -18.09
N VAL A 52 4.30 13.90 -19.15
CA VAL A 52 4.41 12.87 -20.18
C VAL A 52 5.66 13.12 -21.03
N GLY A 53 6.81 12.76 -20.48
CA GLY A 53 8.09 12.71 -21.15
C GLY A 53 8.61 11.28 -21.15
N ARG A 54 9.16 10.82 -22.27
CA ARG A 54 9.87 9.53 -22.31
C ARG A 54 11.19 9.69 -21.55
N TRP A 55 11.19 9.39 -20.26
CA TRP A 55 12.37 9.49 -19.40
C TRP A 55 13.31 8.32 -19.68
N LYS A 56 14.47 8.61 -20.28
CA LYS A 56 15.57 7.65 -20.43
C LYS A 56 16.61 7.87 -19.35
N HIS A 57 16.38 7.35 -18.15
CA HIS A 57 17.47 7.11 -17.20
C HIS A 57 17.88 5.64 -17.36
N GLY A 58 19.09 5.39 -17.87
CA GLY A 58 19.71 4.06 -17.94
C GLY A 58 18.88 2.96 -18.62
N ALA A 59 18.92 2.88 -19.96
CA ALA A 59 18.58 1.70 -20.78
C ALA A 59 17.25 0.93 -20.55
N MET A 60 16.31 1.37 -19.70
CA MET A 60 14.99 0.74 -19.54
C MET A 60 13.96 1.41 -20.43
N ASP A 61 13.22 0.61 -21.22
CA ASP A 61 12.13 1.09 -22.05
C ASP A 61 10.82 1.20 -21.24
N ILE A 62 10.80 2.20 -20.35
CA ILE A 62 9.66 2.49 -19.48
C ILE A 62 8.46 2.93 -20.32
N VAL A 63 7.32 2.29 -20.07
CA VAL A 63 6.03 2.60 -20.67
C VAL A 63 5.30 3.56 -19.74
N SER A 64 4.75 4.64 -20.29
CA SER A 64 4.02 5.62 -19.51
C SER A 64 2.71 5.04 -18.94
N THR A 65 2.16 5.64 -17.89
CA THR A 65 0.84 5.24 -17.37
C THR A 65 -0.26 5.33 -18.44
N PRO A 66 -0.39 6.43 -19.23
CA PRO A 66 -1.34 6.48 -20.34
C PRO A 66 -1.18 5.35 -21.35
N ASP A 67 0.05 5.05 -21.79
CA ASP A 67 0.30 3.98 -22.76
C ASP A 67 0.00 2.59 -22.17
N THR A 68 0.27 2.40 -20.88
CA THR A 68 -0.08 1.17 -20.17
C THR A 68 -1.59 0.98 -20.09
N LEU A 69 -2.33 2.05 -19.80
CA LEU A 69 -3.80 2.03 -19.77
C LEU A 69 -4.40 1.74 -21.15
N GLU A 70 -3.81 2.29 -22.21
CA GLU A 70 -4.21 1.99 -23.60
C GLU A 70 -3.95 0.52 -23.95
N ALA A 71 -2.80 -0.04 -23.55
CA ALA A 71 -2.50 -1.46 -23.73
C ALA A 71 -3.51 -2.37 -23.00
N ILE A 72 -3.93 -1.97 -21.79
CA ILE A 72 -4.99 -2.65 -21.02
C ILE A 72 -6.33 -2.59 -21.75
N ALA A 73 -6.71 -1.42 -22.26
CA ALA A 73 -7.97 -1.24 -22.98
C ALA A 73 -8.05 -2.07 -24.28
N THR A 74 -6.92 -2.24 -24.97
CA THR A 74 -6.89 -2.81 -26.33
C THR A 74 -6.48 -4.29 -26.40
N GLY A 75 -5.83 -4.85 -25.37
CA GLY A 75 -5.36 -6.24 -25.45
C GLY A 75 -4.89 -6.91 -24.16
N LEU A 76 -5.01 -6.25 -23.01
CA LEU A 76 -4.66 -6.78 -21.69
C LEU A 76 -5.82 -6.65 -20.70
N GLN A 77 -7.02 -7.08 -21.11
CA GLN A 77 -8.24 -6.89 -20.31
C GLN A 77 -8.23 -7.62 -18.96
N ASP A 78 -7.40 -8.66 -18.82
CA ASP A 78 -7.18 -9.41 -17.57
C ASP A 78 -6.41 -8.60 -16.52
N TRP A 79 -5.75 -7.51 -16.93
CA TRP A 79 -4.79 -6.76 -16.11
C TRP A 79 -5.34 -5.41 -15.66
N ARG A 80 -4.85 -4.90 -14.53
CA ARG A 80 -5.08 -3.52 -14.07
C ARG A 80 -3.76 -2.85 -13.74
N LYS A 81 -3.62 -1.60 -14.18
CA LYS A 81 -2.55 -0.71 -13.70
C LYS A 81 -2.94 -0.25 -12.30
N LEU A 82 -2.15 -0.63 -11.30
CA LEU A 82 -2.21 -0.06 -9.95
C LEU A 82 -1.03 0.91 -9.80
N ALA A 83 -0.53 1.13 -8.58
CA ALA A 83 0.47 2.15 -8.31
C ALA A 83 1.74 1.98 -9.16
N GLN A 84 2.59 0.98 -8.87
CA GLN A 84 3.79 0.68 -9.65
C GLN A 84 3.53 -0.39 -10.73
N PRO A 85 2.99 -1.59 -10.41
CA PRO A 85 2.87 -2.67 -11.39
C PRO A 85 1.57 -2.62 -12.23
N ILE A 86 1.53 -3.46 -13.27
CA ILE A 86 0.27 -4.04 -13.73
C ILE A 86 0.04 -5.37 -13.01
N VAL A 87 -1.20 -5.65 -12.61
CA VAL A 87 -1.55 -6.85 -11.85
C VAL A 87 -2.68 -7.62 -12.51
N ALA A 88 -2.66 -8.94 -12.37
CA ALA A 88 -3.73 -9.83 -12.78
C ALA A 88 -3.99 -10.88 -11.69
N ARG A 89 -5.24 -11.31 -11.61
CA ARG A 89 -5.67 -12.43 -10.76
C ARG A 89 -6.41 -13.43 -11.63
N TYR A 90 -6.13 -14.71 -11.44
CA TYR A 90 -6.84 -15.80 -12.10
C TYR A 90 -7.39 -16.77 -11.06
N HIS A 91 -8.66 -17.15 -11.19
CA HIS A 91 -9.26 -18.23 -10.41
C HIS A 91 -8.64 -19.58 -10.82
N THR A 92 -8.26 -20.38 -9.83
CA THR A 92 -7.73 -21.73 -10.02
C THR A 92 -8.59 -22.74 -9.25
N PRO A 93 -9.16 -23.78 -9.90
CA PRO A 93 -10.05 -24.72 -9.22
C PRO A 93 -9.38 -25.53 -8.11
N ASP A 94 -8.07 -25.75 -8.24
CA ASP A 94 -7.28 -26.56 -7.33
C ASP A 94 -5.79 -26.14 -7.42
N PRO A 95 -4.97 -26.46 -6.39
CA PRO A 95 -3.56 -26.06 -6.36
C PRO A 95 -2.71 -26.73 -7.45
N VAL A 96 -3.09 -27.89 -7.98
CA VAL A 96 -2.31 -28.58 -9.03
C VAL A 96 -2.43 -27.82 -10.35
N ARG A 97 -3.65 -27.40 -10.72
CA ARG A 97 -3.88 -26.53 -11.88
C ARG A 97 -3.22 -25.17 -11.72
N GLY A 98 -3.29 -24.59 -10.52
CA GLY A 98 -2.59 -23.35 -10.20
C GLY A 98 -1.08 -23.49 -10.40
N ALA A 99 -0.46 -24.53 -9.84
CA ALA A 99 0.97 -24.80 -10.00
C ALA A 99 1.37 -25.06 -11.47
N ALA A 100 0.55 -25.78 -12.23
CA ALA A 100 0.79 -26.00 -13.65
C ALA A 100 0.79 -24.70 -14.46
N PHE A 101 -0.16 -23.79 -14.17
CA PHE A 101 -0.19 -22.47 -14.78
C PHE A 101 1.03 -21.63 -14.37
N VAL A 102 1.38 -21.61 -13.08
CA VAL A 102 2.58 -20.91 -12.58
C VAL A 102 3.85 -21.42 -13.26
N ALA A 103 4.00 -22.73 -13.45
CA ALA A 103 5.14 -23.30 -14.16
C ALA A 103 5.20 -22.86 -15.62
N ALA A 104 4.06 -22.80 -16.32
CA ALA A 104 3.98 -22.30 -17.68
C ALA A 104 4.36 -20.81 -17.77
N VAL A 105 3.89 -20.00 -16.82
CA VAL A 105 4.25 -18.58 -16.71
C VAL A 105 5.75 -18.41 -16.47
N ALA A 106 6.34 -19.18 -15.55
CA ALA A 106 7.78 -19.14 -15.28
C ALA A 106 8.61 -19.52 -16.53
N GLN A 107 8.16 -20.51 -17.31
CA GLN A 107 8.84 -20.87 -18.55
C GLN A 107 8.75 -19.77 -19.63
N ALA A 108 7.62 -19.08 -19.70
CA ALA A 108 7.45 -17.92 -20.59
C ALA A 108 8.29 -16.72 -20.15
N ALA A 109 8.36 -16.46 -18.84
CA ALA A 109 9.19 -15.42 -18.23
C ALA A 109 10.67 -15.55 -18.65
N VAL A 110 11.23 -16.76 -18.56
CA VAL A 110 12.59 -17.06 -19.03
C VAL A 110 12.78 -16.74 -20.53
N THR A 111 11.77 -16.98 -21.35
CA THR A 111 11.84 -16.72 -22.80
C THR A 111 11.81 -15.23 -23.11
N VAL A 112 11.01 -14.45 -22.38
CA VAL A 112 10.93 -12.98 -22.51
C VAL A 112 12.12 -12.29 -21.84
N GLY A 113 12.77 -12.95 -20.87
CA GLY A 113 13.84 -12.38 -20.05
C GLY A 113 13.30 -11.42 -19.00
N GLN A 114 12.08 -11.65 -18.50
CA GLN A 114 11.43 -10.80 -17.50
C GLN A 114 10.72 -11.65 -16.46
N ASP A 115 11.01 -11.41 -15.18
CA ASP A 115 10.48 -12.21 -14.08
C ASP A 115 9.22 -11.56 -13.48
N PRO A 116 8.09 -12.28 -13.43
CA PRO A 116 6.89 -11.82 -12.74
C PRO A 116 6.99 -12.06 -11.23
N GLU A 117 6.30 -11.24 -10.43
CA GLU A 117 5.93 -11.66 -9.08
C GLU A 117 4.70 -12.57 -9.17
N ILE A 118 4.76 -13.73 -8.51
CA ILE A 118 3.69 -14.73 -8.53
C ILE A 118 3.36 -15.16 -7.11
N ARG A 119 2.08 -15.02 -6.73
CA ARG A 119 1.55 -15.63 -5.50
C ARG A 119 0.52 -16.69 -5.83
N LEU A 120 0.87 -17.96 -5.59
CA LEU A 120 -0.08 -19.08 -5.63
C LEU A 120 -0.86 -19.13 -4.31
N GLY A 121 -2.10 -18.64 -4.33
CA GLY A 121 -3.02 -18.67 -3.20
C GLY A 121 -3.98 -19.85 -3.26
N ARG A 122 -4.85 -19.95 -2.25
CA ARG A 122 -5.97 -20.89 -2.27
C ARG A 122 -7.01 -20.41 -3.28
N GLY A 123 -7.18 -21.16 -4.36
CA GLY A 123 -8.21 -20.88 -5.37
C GLY A 123 -7.86 -19.75 -6.35
N VAL A 124 -6.68 -19.16 -6.24
CA VAL A 124 -6.25 -18.04 -7.08
C VAL A 124 -4.74 -18.07 -7.35
N VAL A 125 -4.34 -17.50 -8.48
CA VAL A 125 -2.96 -17.07 -8.76
C VAL A 125 -3.00 -15.56 -8.98
N ASP A 126 -2.23 -14.84 -8.16
CA ASP A 126 -2.02 -13.40 -8.31
C ASP A 126 -0.66 -13.16 -8.97
N LEU A 127 -0.62 -12.22 -9.90
CA LEU A 127 0.54 -11.86 -10.71
C LEU A 127 0.73 -10.35 -10.68
N ALA A 128 1.98 -9.90 -10.54
CA ALA A 128 2.35 -8.51 -10.73
C ALA A 128 3.55 -8.41 -11.67
N LEU A 129 3.48 -7.48 -12.62
CA LEU A 129 4.54 -7.19 -13.59
C LEU A 129 5.01 -5.75 -13.43
N SER A 130 6.31 -5.62 -13.23
CA SER A 130 7.08 -4.39 -13.26
C SER A 130 8.54 -4.76 -13.31
N THR A 131 9.35 -4.03 -14.06
CA THR A 131 10.80 -4.16 -14.06
C THR A 131 11.39 -3.43 -12.85
N PRO A 132 12.15 -4.12 -11.98
CA PRO A 132 12.90 -3.47 -10.91
C PRO A 132 14.03 -2.61 -11.49
N GLY A 133 14.35 -1.50 -10.82
CA GLY A 133 15.60 -0.78 -11.00
C GLY A 133 16.23 -0.44 -9.66
N ASP A 134 17.11 0.55 -9.68
CA ASP A 134 17.90 0.91 -8.50
C ASP A 134 17.03 1.26 -7.30
N LYS A 135 17.54 0.94 -6.10
CA LYS A 135 16.93 1.31 -4.80
C LYS A 135 15.48 0.83 -4.61
N GLY A 136 15.09 -0.24 -5.30
CA GLY A 136 13.75 -0.83 -5.21
C GLY A 136 12.71 -0.18 -6.12
N GLY A 137 13.11 0.76 -6.99
CA GLY A 137 12.22 1.34 -8.00
C GLY A 137 11.59 0.29 -8.90
N ARG A 138 10.34 0.51 -9.33
CA ARG A 138 9.59 -0.42 -10.17
C ARG A 138 8.83 0.33 -11.25
N TRP A 139 9.01 -0.08 -12.49
CA TRP A 139 8.37 0.56 -13.64
C TRP A 139 7.80 -0.48 -14.58
N VAL A 140 6.67 -0.16 -15.22
CA VAL A 140 6.15 -0.98 -16.31
C VAL A 140 7.00 -0.72 -17.56
N THR A 141 7.52 -1.76 -18.18
CA THR A 141 8.29 -1.69 -19.43
C THR A 141 7.58 -2.39 -20.58
N ALA A 142 8.10 -2.24 -21.79
CA ALA A 142 7.58 -2.96 -22.95
C ALA A 142 7.62 -4.49 -22.79
N GLN A 143 8.60 -5.01 -22.04
CA GLN A 143 8.72 -6.44 -21.73
C GLN A 143 7.61 -6.91 -20.78
N ASP A 144 7.21 -6.08 -19.80
CA ASP A 144 6.07 -6.38 -18.93
C ASP A 144 4.77 -6.47 -19.72
N ILE A 145 4.55 -5.56 -20.67
CA ILE A 145 3.37 -5.59 -21.54
C ILE A 145 3.34 -6.89 -22.37
N GLU A 146 4.48 -7.29 -22.93
CA GLU A 146 4.55 -8.51 -23.76
C GLU A 146 4.40 -9.79 -22.94
N LEU A 147 5.04 -9.86 -21.77
CA LEU A 147 4.85 -10.96 -20.84
C LEU A 147 3.39 -11.03 -20.38
N GLY A 148 2.75 -9.89 -20.09
CA GLY A 148 1.33 -9.82 -19.75
C GLY A 148 0.43 -10.46 -20.82
N ARG A 149 0.71 -10.22 -22.12
CA ARG A 149 -0.06 -10.81 -23.22
C ARG A 149 0.13 -12.32 -23.28
N THR A 150 1.37 -12.75 -23.09
CA THR A 150 1.75 -14.17 -23.05
C THR A 150 1.05 -14.88 -21.90
N ILE A 151 1.04 -14.30 -20.70
CA ILE A 151 0.37 -14.85 -19.52
C ILE A 151 -1.14 -14.92 -19.74
N SER A 152 -1.77 -13.87 -20.28
CA SER A 152 -3.20 -13.90 -20.62
C SER A 152 -3.54 -15.01 -21.62
N LYS A 153 -2.66 -15.30 -22.58
CA LYS A 153 -2.81 -16.44 -23.50
C LYS A 153 -2.71 -17.78 -22.75
N LEU A 154 -1.68 -17.96 -21.93
CA LEU A 154 -1.49 -19.16 -21.11
C LEU A 154 -2.69 -19.41 -20.19
N ALA A 155 -3.23 -18.36 -19.57
CA ALA A 155 -4.40 -18.48 -18.70
C ALA A 155 -5.60 -19.05 -19.44
N ARG A 156 -5.86 -18.60 -20.68
CA ARG A 156 -6.92 -19.14 -21.55
C ARG A 156 -6.65 -20.59 -21.95
N GLU A 157 -5.42 -20.94 -22.28
CA GLU A 157 -5.03 -22.33 -22.62
C GLU A 157 -5.21 -23.29 -21.45
N HIS A 158 -5.00 -22.80 -20.22
CA HIS A 158 -5.27 -23.52 -18.97
C HIS A 158 -6.75 -23.47 -18.54
N GLY A 159 -7.61 -22.76 -19.27
CA GLY A 159 -9.03 -22.61 -18.96
C GLY A 159 -9.30 -21.82 -17.67
N LEU A 160 -8.41 -20.91 -17.29
CA LEU A 160 -8.56 -20.09 -16.09
C LEU A 160 -9.41 -18.85 -16.37
N THR A 161 -10.13 -18.39 -15.36
CA THR A 161 -10.95 -17.18 -15.43
C THR A 161 -10.20 -16.02 -14.79
N ALA A 162 -10.03 -14.92 -15.51
CA ALA A 162 -9.48 -13.69 -14.97
C ALA A 162 -10.48 -12.99 -14.04
N LEU A 163 -9.98 -12.41 -12.94
CA LEU A 163 -10.74 -11.69 -11.93
C LEU A 163 -10.23 -10.25 -11.76
N PRO A 164 -10.27 -9.42 -12.81
CA PRO A 164 -9.61 -8.13 -12.79
C PRO A 164 -10.29 -7.10 -11.86
N GLY A 165 -11.49 -7.38 -11.36
CA GLY A 165 -12.17 -6.57 -10.35
C GLY A 165 -11.77 -6.91 -8.91
N GLU A 166 -10.94 -7.93 -8.70
CA GLU A 166 -10.57 -8.43 -7.36
C GLU A 166 -9.09 -8.18 -7.00
N VAL A 167 -8.39 -7.36 -7.79
CA VAL A 167 -7.02 -6.96 -7.52
C VAL A 167 -7.01 -5.71 -6.64
N THR A 168 -6.04 -5.61 -5.73
CA THR A 168 -5.88 -4.46 -4.82
C THR A 168 -4.41 -4.34 -4.44
N GLN A 169 -3.95 -3.09 -4.27
CA GLN A 169 -2.63 -2.76 -3.75
C GLN A 169 -2.81 -1.72 -2.65
N LEU A 170 -2.02 -1.83 -1.58
CA LEU A 170 -1.98 -0.88 -0.47
C LEU A 170 -0.66 -0.12 -0.53
N GLU A 171 -0.74 1.19 -0.34
CA GLU A 171 0.41 2.06 -0.07
C GLU A 171 0.09 2.88 1.19
N LEU A 172 1.13 3.26 1.93
CA LEU A 172 1.01 4.12 3.09
C LEU A 172 1.51 5.51 2.71
N ALA A 173 0.67 6.52 2.94
CA ALA A 173 1.06 7.92 2.80
C ALA A 173 1.43 8.46 4.17
N LEU A 174 2.61 9.09 4.29
CA LEU A 174 3.00 9.80 5.49
C LEU A 174 3.19 11.28 5.16
N ASP A 175 2.39 12.13 5.79
CA ASP A 175 2.54 13.58 5.73
C ASP A 175 3.83 13.97 6.47
N THR A 176 4.69 14.75 5.82
CA THR A 176 5.97 15.16 6.40
C THR A 176 6.42 16.52 5.88
N ALA A 177 7.13 17.27 6.73
CA ALA A 177 7.74 18.55 6.35
C ALA A 177 9.17 18.39 5.83
N ASP A 178 9.83 17.26 6.15
CA ASP A 178 11.18 16.92 5.72
C ASP A 178 11.30 15.41 5.43
N ASP A 179 10.93 15.02 4.20
CA ASP A 179 11.03 13.65 3.70
C ASP A 179 12.49 13.13 3.72
N THR A 180 13.47 14.02 3.54
CA THR A 180 14.89 13.66 3.60
C THR A 180 15.35 13.27 5.00
N ALA A 181 14.72 13.83 6.04
CA ALA A 181 14.97 13.46 7.42
C ALA A 181 14.31 12.14 7.80
N VAL A 182 13.05 11.91 7.40
CA VAL A 182 12.30 10.70 7.83
C VAL A 182 12.54 9.48 6.95
N SER A 183 12.83 9.65 5.66
CA SER A 183 12.94 8.53 4.72
C SER A 183 14.03 7.50 5.05
N PRO A 184 15.23 7.86 5.57
CA PRO A 184 16.24 6.86 5.93
C PRO A 184 15.78 5.97 7.08
N PHE A 185 15.05 6.51 8.05
CA PHE A 185 14.47 5.74 9.15
C PHE A 185 13.47 4.70 8.62
N TRP A 186 12.51 5.12 7.80
CA TRP A 186 11.50 4.23 7.24
C TRP A 186 12.11 3.20 6.27
N SER A 187 13.09 3.60 5.47
CA SER A 187 13.81 2.69 4.56
C SER A 187 14.56 1.62 5.35
N ALA A 188 15.36 2.01 6.35
CA ALA A 188 16.10 1.09 7.20
C ALA A 188 15.15 0.12 7.90
N LEU A 189 14.06 0.65 8.46
CA LEU A 189 13.12 -0.15 9.20
C LEU A 189 12.35 -1.15 8.31
N LEU A 190 11.84 -0.74 7.16
CA LEU A 190 11.01 -1.59 6.31
C LEU A 190 11.84 -2.57 5.48
N THR A 191 13.01 -2.15 5.02
CA THR A 191 13.79 -2.88 4.00
C THR A 191 15.10 -3.46 4.55
N GLY A 192 15.59 -2.96 5.68
CA GLY A 192 16.89 -3.33 6.26
C GLY A 192 18.07 -2.49 5.75
N ALA A 193 17.84 -1.53 4.85
CA ALA A 193 18.85 -0.58 4.38
C ALA A 193 18.26 0.85 4.33
N PRO A 194 19.04 1.90 4.65
CA PRO A 194 18.52 3.26 4.76
C PRO A 194 18.33 3.98 3.41
N ASP A 195 18.72 3.38 2.29
CA ASP A 195 18.85 4.05 0.99
C ASP A 195 17.94 3.50 -0.12
N HIS A 196 16.97 2.63 0.23
CA HIS A 196 15.92 2.17 -0.70
C HIS A 196 14.80 3.21 -0.82
N VAL A 197 15.17 4.37 -1.33
CA VAL A 197 14.29 5.52 -1.57
C VAL A 197 14.37 5.92 -3.03
N VAL A 198 13.21 6.07 -3.68
CA VAL A 198 13.05 6.50 -5.07
C VAL A 198 12.07 7.66 -5.10
N GLY A 199 12.57 8.85 -5.45
CA GLY A 199 11.78 10.07 -5.32
C GLY A 199 11.41 10.32 -3.85
N ASP A 200 10.12 10.43 -3.60
CA ASP A 200 9.48 10.63 -2.29
C ASP A 200 9.00 9.33 -1.65
N THR A 201 9.46 8.17 -2.14
CA THR A 201 8.89 6.87 -1.75
C THR A 201 9.96 5.88 -1.31
N VAL A 202 9.74 5.25 -0.15
CA VAL A 202 10.45 4.05 0.30
C VAL A 202 9.84 2.83 -0.38
N LEU A 203 10.68 2.08 -1.11
CA LEU A 203 10.28 0.88 -1.83
C LEU A 203 11.13 -0.31 -1.39
N ASP A 204 10.49 -1.38 -0.92
CA ASP A 204 11.20 -2.64 -0.66
C ASP A 204 11.61 -3.29 -2.00
N PRO A 205 12.92 -3.50 -2.26
CA PRO A 205 13.38 -4.19 -3.46
C PRO A 205 12.84 -5.62 -3.61
N THR A 206 12.36 -6.22 -2.51
CA THR A 206 11.74 -7.55 -2.51
C THR A 206 10.21 -7.55 -2.50
N ASN A 207 9.58 -6.36 -2.45
CA ASN A 207 8.12 -6.15 -2.44
C ASN A 207 7.36 -6.89 -1.33
N ARG A 208 7.99 -7.14 -0.18
CA ARG A 208 7.39 -7.89 0.93
C ARG A 208 6.52 -7.04 1.85
N VAL A 209 6.73 -5.73 1.83
CA VAL A 209 5.99 -4.75 2.64
C VAL A 209 5.43 -3.64 1.75
N PRO A 210 4.31 -3.01 2.14
CA PRO A 210 3.78 -1.86 1.42
C PRO A 210 4.81 -0.73 1.29
N SER A 211 4.71 0.05 0.22
CA SER A 211 5.45 1.29 0.06
C SER A 211 5.01 2.31 1.12
N VAL A 212 5.94 3.17 1.52
CA VAL A 212 5.66 4.40 2.26
C VAL A 212 6.08 5.56 1.37
N TRP A 213 5.13 6.39 0.96
CA TRP A 213 5.41 7.61 0.22
C TRP A 213 5.15 8.84 1.09
N PHE A 214 5.93 9.88 0.86
CA PHE A 214 5.98 11.08 1.68
C PHE A 214 5.20 12.21 1.03
N GLN A 215 4.09 12.59 1.66
CA GLN A 215 3.28 13.71 1.22
C GLN A 215 3.83 14.99 1.85
N ALA A 216 4.36 15.89 1.02
CA ALA A 216 4.90 17.16 1.51
C ALA A 216 3.80 18.01 2.16
N THR A 217 4.07 18.48 3.37
CA THR A 217 3.19 19.38 4.16
C THR A 217 3.98 20.43 4.93
N ASP A 218 3.34 21.50 5.38
CA ASP A 218 3.97 22.46 6.29
C ASP A 218 4.29 21.82 7.65
N ALA A 219 5.39 22.25 8.28
CA ALA A 219 5.75 21.78 9.61
C ALA A 219 4.65 22.11 10.64
N HIS A 220 4.25 21.09 11.40
CA HIS A 220 3.29 21.23 12.49
C HIS A 220 3.67 20.33 13.68
N PRO A 221 3.14 20.59 14.89
CA PRO A 221 3.31 19.67 16.00
C PRO A 221 2.80 18.27 15.65
N PRO A 222 3.52 17.19 15.99
CA PRO A 222 3.09 15.83 15.67
C PRO A 222 1.74 15.53 16.31
N PRO A 223 0.71 15.14 15.53
CA PRO A 223 -0.59 14.81 16.08
C PRO A 223 -0.52 13.50 16.89
N ARG A 224 -1.53 13.26 17.72
CA ARG A 224 -1.64 11.97 18.41
C ARG A 224 -1.94 10.86 17.40
N GLN A 225 -0.94 10.04 17.11
CA GLN A 225 -1.08 8.84 16.28
C GLN A 225 -2.07 7.85 16.91
N ARG A 226 -3.02 7.35 16.09
CA ARG A 226 -4.10 6.44 16.52
C ARG A 226 -4.04 5.04 15.92
N TRP A 227 -3.23 4.86 14.89
CA TRP A 227 -2.93 3.58 14.26
C TRP A 227 -1.43 3.32 14.42
N HIS A 228 -1.01 2.07 14.35
CA HIS A 228 0.39 1.69 14.46
C HIS A 228 0.71 0.67 13.38
N ILE A 229 1.92 0.76 12.84
CA ILE A 229 2.48 -0.27 11.97
C ILE A 229 3.23 -1.23 12.88
N ASP A 230 2.87 -2.51 12.82
CA ASP A 230 3.60 -3.57 13.53
C ASP A 230 4.45 -4.33 12.51
N LEU A 231 5.75 -4.07 12.54
CA LEU A 231 6.72 -4.79 11.71
C LEU A 231 7.20 -6.04 12.45
N TRP A 232 6.75 -7.19 11.96
CA TRP A 232 7.12 -8.49 12.53
C TRP A 232 8.42 -9.00 11.92
N LEU A 233 9.40 -9.27 12.78
CA LEU A 233 10.72 -9.74 12.39
C LEU A 233 11.06 -11.06 13.06
N ALA A 234 11.99 -11.79 12.47
CA ALA A 234 12.65 -12.88 13.16
C ALA A 234 13.42 -12.30 14.37
N PRO A 235 13.37 -12.94 15.55
CA PRO A 235 14.00 -12.38 16.75
C PRO A 235 15.48 -12.04 16.56
N GLU A 236 16.23 -12.88 15.84
CA GLU A 236 17.66 -12.72 15.59
C GLU A 236 18.04 -11.53 14.71
N VAL A 237 17.08 -10.86 14.06
CA VAL A 237 17.33 -9.65 13.26
C VAL A 237 16.69 -8.39 13.84
N ALA A 238 15.93 -8.50 14.92
CA ALA A 238 15.16 -7.39 15.47
C ALA A 238 16.06 -6.27 16.02
N ASP A 239 17.06 -6.61 16.83
CA ASP A 239 17.97 -5.63 17.42
C ASP A 239 18.79 -4.88 16.36
N ASP A 240 19.30 -5.59 15.35
CA ASP A 240 20.02 -4.98 14.22
C ASP A 240 19.12 -4.02 13.44
N ARG A 241 17.84 -4.39 13.25
CA ARG A 241 16.87 -3.51 12.58
C ARG A 241 16.58 -2.25 13.39
N ILE A 242 16.41 -2.39 14.70
CA ILE A 242 16.20 -1.28 15.64
C ILE A 242 17.43 -0.35 15.61
N ALA A 243 18.63 -0.92 15.71
CA ALA A 243 19.88 -0.16 15.69
C ALA A 243 20.06 0.62 14.38
N ALA A 244 19.75 0.01 13.23
CA ALA A 244 19.81 0.67 11.94
C ALA A 244 18.82 1.85 11.83
N ALA A 245 17.58 1.68 12.33
CA ALA A 245 16.59 2.74 12.36
C ALA A 245 17.01 3.90 13.29
N VAL A 246 17.59 3.61 14.46
CA VAL A 246 18.15 4.63 15.36
C VAL A 246 19.33 5.35 14.74
N ALA A 247 20.24 4.64 14.07
CA ALA A 247 21.35 5.25 13.35
C ALA A 247 20.90 6.16 12.21
N ALA A 248 19.71 5.90 11.65
CA ALA A 248 19.05 6.71 10.64
C ALA A 248 18.23 7.89 11.22
N GLY A 249 18.45 8.25 12.49
CA GLY A 249 17.81 9.40 13.15
C GLY A 249 16.57 9.06 13.97
N GLY A 250 16.17 7.78 14.00
CA GLY A 250 15.07 7.31 14.84
C GLY A 250 15.39 7.32 16.34
N THR A 251 14.35 7.19 17.15
CA THR A 251 14.45 7.08 18.61
C THR A 251 13.66 5.88 19.11
N VAL A 252 14.18 5.19 20.13
CA VAL A 252 13.39 4.21 20.88
C VAL A 252 12.53 4.97 21.88
N VAL A 253 11.21 4.87 21.71
CA VAL A 253 10.21 5.57 22.54
C VAL A 253 9.80 4.71 23.72
N ASP A 254 9.64 3.40 23.51
CA ASP A 254 9.24 2.45 24.53
C ASP A 254 9.83 1.07 24.23
N ALA A 255 10.49 0.48 25.21
CA ALA A 255 11.04 -0.87 25.16
C ALA A 255 10.63 -1.70 26.38
N SER A 256 9.61 -1.26 27.13
CA SER A 256 9.15 -1.92 28.35
C SER A 256 8.58 -3.32 28.09
N GLU A 257 8.17 -3.59 26.86
CA GLU A 257 7.60 -4.87 26.39
C GLU A 257 8.56 -5.64 25.47
N ALA A 258 9.84 -5.27 25.42
CA ALA A 258 10.83 -6.05 24.68
C ALA A 258 11.08 -7.40 25.37
N PRO A 259 11.28 -8.51 24.63
CA PRO A 259 11.45 -8.59 23.17
C PRO A 259 10.13 -8.73 22.37
N SER A 260 8.97 -8.75 23.02
CA SER A 260 7.66 -8.92 22.36
C SER A 260 7.36 -7.77 21.39
N PHE A 261 7.63 -6.52 21.80
CA PHE A 261 7.74 -5.38 20.89
C PHE A 261 8.54 -4.21 21.47
N THR A 262 9.13 -3.42 20.57
CA THR A 262 9.78 -2.13 20.85
C THR A 262 9.16 -1.06 19.97
N VAL A 263 8.76 0.07 20.56
CA VAL A 263 8.20 1.23 19.83
C VAL A 263 9.33 2.20 19.49
N LEU A 264 9.46 2.51 18.20
CA LEU A 264 10.36 3.54 17.69
C LEU A 264 9.55 4.73 17.18
N ALA A 265 10.20 5.88 17.07
CA ALA A 265 9.71 7.04 16.33
C ALA A 265 10.75 7.53 15.33
N ASP A 266 10.27 7.99 14.18
CA ASP A 266 11.06 8.75 13.20
C ASP A 266 11.42 10.16 13.73
N PRO A 267 12.24 10.95 13.01
CA PRO A 267 12.61 12.31 13.42
C PRO A 267 11.44 13.29 13.63
N GLU A 268 10.28 13.02 13.04
CA GLU A 268 9.07 13.84 13.21
C GLU A 268 8.11 13.25 14.25
N GLY A 269 8.48 12.17 14.93
CA GLY A 269 7.71 11.56 16.01
C GLY A 269 6.67 10.54 15.55
N ASN A 270 6.65 10.15 14.27
CA ASN A 270 5.75 9.09 13.77
C ASN A 270 6.25 7.73 14.24
N LYS A 271 5.34 6.93 14.80
CA LYS A 271 5.66 5.72 15.56
C LYS A 271 5.42 4.44 14.78
N VAL A 272 6.21 3.44 15.11
CA VAL A 272 6.17 2.09 14.53
C VAL A 272 6.70 1.08 15.54
N CYS A 273 6.12 -0.11 15.58
CA CYS A 273 6.54 -1.18 16.46
C CYS A 273 7.41 -2.17 15.71
N VAL A 274 8.56 -2.54 16.27
CA VAL A 274 9.29 -3.76 15.90
C VAL A 274 8.79 -4.86 16.81
N CYS A 275 8.19 -5.89 16.23
CA CYS A 275 7.55 -6.98 16.94
C CYS A 275 8.28 -8.30 16.71
N THR A 276 8.37 -9.13 17.75
CA THR A 276 8.78 -10.52 17.62
C THR A 276 7.72 -11.45 18.23
N ALA A 277 7.82 -12.74 17.92
CA ALA A 277 6.96 -13.76 18.52
C ALA A 277 7.46 -14.23 19.90
N LEU A 278 8.59 -13.70 20.40
CA LEU A 278 9.07 -14.03 21.73
C LEU A 278 8.16 -13.41 22.79
N ASP A 279 8.05 -14.09 23.94
CA ASP A 279 7.32 -13.63 25.12
C ASP A 279 5.90 -13.14 24.81
N ARG A 280 5.23 -13.82 23.86
CA ARG A 280 3.80 -13.67 23.55
C ARG A 280 3.10 -15.01 23.78
N ASP A 281 2.03 -14.97 24.59
CA ASP A 281 1.15 -16.12 24.88
C ASP A 281 0.21 -16.48 23.72
#